data_AF-A0A7X1LCF4-F1
#
_entry.id   AF-A0A7X1LCF4-F1
#
_cell.length_a   1.000
_cell.length_b   1.000
_cell.length_c   1.000
_cell.angle_alpha   90.00
_cell.angle_beta   90.00
_cell.angle_gamma   90.00
#
_symmetry.space_group_name_H-M   'P 1'
#
loop_
_entity.id
_entity.type
_entity.pdbx_description
1 polymer ?
#
loop_
_entity_poly.entity_id
_entity_poly.type
_entity_poly.pdbx_seq_one_letter_code
_entity_poly.pdbx_strand_id
1 'polypeptide(L)' 'MTMPKMTGEVLAKEILKIRPDIPIILCTGFSETITKEKVIVIGIKDFLMKPVKIQDLAESIRKVLTM' A
#
# COMPACT_ATOMS: atom_id res chain seq x y z
N MET A 1 -11.90 -3.20 9.66
CA MET A 1 -12.02 -4.55 9.06
C MET A 1 -10.72 -4.88 8.35
N THR A 2 -10.05 -5.95 8.78
CA THR A 2 -8.93 -6.57 8.07
C THR A 2 -9.49 -7.56 7.04
N MET A 3 -8.77 -7.75 5.94
CA MET A 3 -9.13 -8.76 4.94
C MET A 3 -9.20 -10.15 5.61
N PRO A 4 -10.24 -10.95 5.37
CA PRO A 4 -10.29 -12.31 5.91
C PRO A 4 -9.15 -13.14 5.32
N LYS A 5 -8.51 -13.96 6.15
CA LYS A 5 -7.45 -14.93 5.79
C LYS A 5 -6.08 -14.37 5.40
N MET A 6 -5.94 -13.10 5.03
CA MET A 6 -4.64 -12.52 4.64
C MET A 6 -4.55 -11.02 4.92
N THR A 7 -3.34 -10.49 5.08
CA THR A 7 -3.12 -9.05 5.21
C THR A 7 -2.84 -8.41 3.85
N GLY A 8 -3.06 -7.09 3.73
CA GLY A 8 -2.68 -6.34 2.53
C GLY A 8 -1.18 -6.41 2.24
N GLU A 9 -0.36 -6.58 3.29
CA GLU A 9 1.09 -6.80 3.17
C GLU A 9 1.43 -8.09 2.43
N VAL A 10 0.81 -9.21 2.83
CA VAL A 10 0.99 -10.52 2.19
C VAL A 10 0.52 -10.46 0.75
N LEU A 11 -0.64 -9.84 0.50
CA LEU A 11 -1.16 -9.67 -0.86
C LEU A 11 -0.18 -8.87 -1.74
N ALA A 12 0.35 -7.75 -1.24
CA ALA A 12 1.30 -6.94 -1.99
C ALA A 12 2.57 -7.72 -2.36
N LYS A 13 3.11 -8.53 -1.44
CA LYS A 13 4.25 -9.41 -1.70
C LYS A 13 3.96 -10.41 -2.83
N GLU A 14 2.81 -11.07 -2.80
CA GLU A 14 2.45 -12.04 -3.84
C GLU A 14 2.21 -11.38 -5.20
N ILE A 15 1.62 -10.18 -5.23
CA ILE A 15 1.45 -9.40 -6.46
C ILE A 15 2.82 -9.05 -7.06
N LEU A 16 3.76 -8.57 -6.25
CA LEU A 16 5.08 -8.17 -6.72
C LEU A 16 5.94 -9.33 -7.21
N LYS A 17 5.71 -10.56 -6.72
CA LYS A 17 6.33 -11.77 -7.29
C LYS A 17 5.87 -12.04 -8.73
N ILE A 18 4.63 -11.67 -9.07
CA ILE A 18 4.03 -11.88 -10.40
C ILE A 18 4.36 -10.72 -11.33
N ARG A 19 4.25 -9.48 -10.83
CA ARG A 19 4.48 -8.25 -11.59
C ARG A 19 5.26 -7.24 -10.72
N PRO A 20 6.60 -7.26 -10.75
CA PRO A 20 7.43 -6.40 -9.89
C PRO A 20 7.29 -4.89 -10.16
N ASP A 21 6.84 -4.51 -11.35
CA ASP A 21 6.71 -3.13 -11.83
C ASP A 21 5.36 -2.49 -11.48
N ILE A 22 4.39 -3.26 -10.96
CA ILE A 22 3.07 -2.69 -10.65
C ILE A 22 3.14 -1.78 -9.42
N PRO A 23 2.73 -0.50 -9.52
CA PRO A 23 2.69 0.38 -8.36
C PRO A 23 1.58 -0.07 -7.41
N ILE A 24 1.94 -0.24 -6.14
CA ILE A 24 0.99 -0.61 -5.07
C ILE A 24 0.90 0.57 -4.09
N ILE A 25 -0.35 0.96 -3.77
CA ILE A 25 -0.68 1.90 -2.69
C ILE A 25 -1.44 1.11 -1.60
N LEU A 26 -0.91 1.08 -0.38
CA LEU A 26 -1.53 0.35 0.72
C LEU A 26 -2.46 1.26 1.54
N CYS A 27 -3.75 0.94 1.60
CA CYS A 27 -4.71 1.67 2.44
C CYS A 27 -4.94 0.94 3.78
N THR A 28 -4.39 1.44 4.89
CA THR A 28 -4.49 0.80 6.22
C THR A 28 -5.21 1.68 7.23
N GLY A 29 -6.00 1.08 8.12
CA GLY A 29 -6.57 1.77 9.29
C GLY A 29 -5.94 1.30 10.61
N PHE A 30 -4.90 0.47 10.53
CA PHE A 30 -4.25 -0.16 11.68
C PHE A 30 -2.81 0.36 11.76
N SER A 31 -2.49 1.11 12.81
CA SER A 31 -1.23 1.85 12.95
C SER A 31 -0.13 1.09 13.70
N GLU A 32 -0.46 0.07 14.49
CA GLU A 32 0.52 -0.51 15.42
C GLU A 32 1.55 -1.45 14.78
N THR A 33 1.30 -2.00 13.59
CA THR A 33 2.18 -3.04 13.00
C THR A 33 2.85 -2.65 11.69
N ILE A 34 2.32 -1.64 10.99
CA ILE A 34 2.80 -1.20 9.67
C ILE A 34 3.54 0.12 9.83
N THR A 35 4.87 0.04 9.83
CA THR A 35 5.75 1.22 9.79
C THR A 35 6.14 1.54 8.35
N LYS A 36 6.52 2.80 8.09
CA LYS A 36 6.94 3.24 6.74
C LYS A 36 8.09 2.39 6.19
N GLU A 37 9.00 1.99 7.07
CA GLU A 37 10.20 1.22 6.72
C GLU A 37 9.81 -0.18 6.21
N LYS A 38 8.86 -0.85 6.87
CA LYS A 38 8.37 -2.16 6.42
C LYS A 38 7.71 -2.08 5.05
N VAL A 39 6.91 -1.04 4.81
CA VAL A 39 6.19 -0.82 3.55
C VAL A 39 7.18 -0.66 2.39
N ILE A 40 8.25 0.11 2.59
CA ILE A 40 9.30 0.33 1.59
C ILE A 40 10.03 -0.98 1.26
N VAL A 41 10.39 -1.78 2.26
CA VAL A 41 11.09 -3.07 2.06
C VAL A 41 10.29 -4.05 1.20
N ILE A 42 8.96 -3.95 1.22
CA ILE A 42 8.08 -4.82 0.44
C ILE A 42 8.04 -4.44 -1.03
N GLY A 43 8.42 -3.21 -1.39
CA GLY A 43 8.25 -2.66 -2.73
C GLY A 43 6.93 -1.91 -2.93
N ILE A 44 6.20 -1.62 -1.86
CA ILE A 44 5.00 -0.76 -1.91
C ILE A 44 5.46 0.70 -2.12
N LYS A 45 4.82 1.39 -3.08
CA LYS A 45 5.22 2.73 -3.51
C LYS A 45 4.64 3.84 -2.65
N ASP A 46 3.49 3.61 -2.03
CA ASP A 46 2.88 4.56 -1.10
C ASP A 46 1.90 3.90 -0.13
N PHE A 47 1.48 4.61 0.91
CA PHE A 47 0.43 4.14 1.81
C PHE A 47 -0.46 5.28 2.28
N LEU A 48 -1.73 4.97 2.55
CA LEU A 48 -2.75 5.91 2.99
C LEU A 48 -3.43 5.40 4.26
N MET A 49 -3.60 6.29 5.23
CA MET A 49 -4.33 5.99 6.46
C MET A 49 -5.84 6.13 6.22
N LYS A 50 -6.61 5.13 6.68
CA LYS A 50 -8.07 5.21 6.68
C LYS A 50 -8.55 6.12 7.83
N PRO A 51 -9.63 6.89 7.63
CA PRO A 51 -10.40 7.02 6.39
C PRO A 51 -9.61 7.80 5.32
N VAL A 52 -9.64 7.30 4.08
CA VAL A 52 -8.88 7.90 2.97
C VAL A 52 -9.69 9.04 2.38
N LYS A 53 -9.11 10.24 2.31
CA LYS A 53 -9.73 11.37 1.60
C LYS A 53 -9.45 11.26 0.10
N ILE A 54 -10.37 11.77 -0.71
CA ILE A 54 -10.24 11.75 -2.18
C ILE A 54 -9.00 12.52 -2.65
N GLN A 55 -8.68 13.64 -1.98
CA GLN A 55 -7.48 14.44 -2.29
C GLN A 55 -6.20 13.63 -2.07
N ASP A 56 -6.05 13.03 -0.89
CA ASP A 56 -4.89 12.18 -0.54
C ASP A 56 -4.73 11.01 -1.53
N LEU A 57 -5.84 10.39 -1.95
CA LEU A 57 -5.82 9.32 -2.93
C LEU A 57 -5.36 9.82 -4.30
N ALA A 58 -5.87 10.95 -4.77
CA ALA A 58 -5.49 11.53 -6.06
C ALA A 58 -4.01 11.92 -6.09
N GLU A 59 -3.49 12.48 -5.01
CA GLU A 59 -2.06 12.81 -4.87
C GLU A 59 -1.19 11.56 -4.88
N SER A 60 -1.59 10.53 -4.14
CA SER A 60 -0.88 9.25 -4.11
C SER A 60 -0.85 8.56 -5.47
N ILE A 61 -1.98 8.53 -6.19
CA ILE A 61 -2.05 7.99 -7.56
C ILE A 61 -1.11 8.73 -8.51
N ARG A 62 -1.14 10.06 -8.50
CA ARG A 62 -0.22 10.86 -9.34
C ARG A 62 1.24 10.57 -8.99
N LYS A 63 1.57 10.52 -7.71
CA LYS A 63 2.93 10.23 -7.23
C LYS A 63 3.45 8.90 -7.74
N VAL A 64 2.65 7.83 -7.69
CA VAL A 64 3.11 6.49 -8.09
C VAL A 64 3.11 6.24 -9.61
N LEU A 65 2.38 7.03 -10.39
CA LEU A 65 2.31 6.90 -11.85
C LEU A 65 3.22 7.85 -12.63
N THR A 66 3.71 8.91 -12.00
CA THR A 66 4.54 9.95 -12.65
C THR A 66 6.01 9.90 -12.21
N MET A 67 6.36 8.99 -11.30
CA MET A 67 7.74 8.68 -10.87
C MET A 67 8.38 7.58 -11.71
#